data_AF-A0A319DFY0-F1
#
_entry.id   AF-A0A319DFY0-F1
#
_cell.length_a   1.000
_cell.length_b   1.000
_cell.length_c   1.000
_cell.angle_alpha   90.00
_cell.angle_beta   90.00
_cell.angle_gamma   90.00
#
_symmetry.space_group_name_H-M   'P 1'
#
loop_
_entity.id
_entity.type
_entity.pdbx_description
1 polymer ?
#
loop_
_entity_poly.entity_id
_entity_poly.type
_entity_poly.pdbx_seq_one_letter_code
_entity_poly.pdbx_strand_id
1 'polypeptide(L)'
;MASTIAKSIHVHTTPAPRSIAESKLVLAALQKFGEVATFRNFKYEPNKKSLHAAQNTIAIFASATAASNAISSSPLTVPRPLDGGGGGPPLTCTIQASRHNHEAAMARNPYHEFFVVENGSHVYEEMMRTGVPLEGLADGPMGRKMIMGKKESLKLGEEVERLGGRSLMGLFREGVENGSGEGGGVVR
;
A
#
# COMPACT_ATOMS: atom_id res chain seq x y z
N MET A 1 -7.74 -2.45 -15.31
CA MET A 1 -7.12 -1.82 -14.12
C MET A 1 -6.16 -0.74 -14.56
N ALA A 2 -6.31 0.49 -14.05
CA ALA A 2 -5.41 1.59 -14.41
C ALA A 2 -4.05 1.41 -13.71
N SER A 3 -3.00 1.21 -14.50
CA SER A 3 -1.62 0.99 -14.05
C SER A 3 -1.23 1.93 -12.90
N THR A 4 -0.89 1.36 -11.73
CA THR A 4 -0.40 2.12 -10.57
C THR A 4 0.94 2.81 -10.84
N ILE A 5 1.69 2.31 -11.82
CA ILE A 5 2.95 2.92 -12.29
C ILE A 5 2.67 4.32 -12.83
N ALA A 6 1.68 4.46 -13.71
CA ALA A 6 1.32 5.74 -14.33
C ALA A 6 0.77 6.77 -13.32
N LYS A 7 0.29 6.30 -12.16
CA LYS A 7 -0.24 7.13 -11.06
C LYS A 7 0.81 7.47 -10.00
N SER A 8 1.94 6.79 -10.02
CA SER A 8 2.96 6.88 -8.98
C SER A 8 4.09 7.81 -9.40
N ILE A 9 4.47 8.70 -8.49
CA ILE A 9 5.56 9.65 -8.66
C ILE A 9 6.61 9.47 -7.56
N HIS A 10 7.85 9.75 -7.93
CA HIS A 10 8.96 9.88 -7.02
C HIS A 10 9.25 11.37 -6.82
N VAL A 11 9.21 11.81 -5.57
CA VAL A 11 9.49 13.18 -5.16
C VAL A 11 10.82 13.19 -4.44
N HIS A 12 11.79 13.92 -4.99
CA HIS A 12 13.05 14.19 -4.34
C HIS A 12 13.04 15.63 -3.82
N THR A 13 13.28 15.79 -2.51
CA THR A 13 13.17 17.09 -1.83
C THR A 13 14.53 17.56 -1.35
N THR A 14 14.92 18.76 -1.78
CA THR A 14 16.17 19.42 -1.42
C THR A 14 15.89 20.81 -0.84
N PRO A 15 16.22 21.09 0.44
CA PRO A 15 16.84 20.19 1.44
C PRO A 15 15.86 19.13 1.98
N ALA A 16 16.39 18.08 2.62
CA ALA A 16 15.58 17.00 3.18
C ALA A 16 14.56 17.52 4.22
N PRO A 17 13.28 17.10 4.16
CA PRO A 17 12.28 17.48 5.14
C PRO A 17 12.70 17.04 6.56
N ARG A 18 12.87 18.02 7.44
CA ARG A 18 13.29 17.78 8.83
C ARG A 18 12.11 17.40 9.73
N SER A 19 10.95 17.98 9.48
CA SER A 19 9.72 17.77 10.25
C SER A 19 8.57 17.18 9.43
N ILE A 20 7.56 16.68 10.14
CA ILE A 20 6.29 16.25 9.54
C ILE A 20 5.54 17.47 8.97
N ALA A 21 5.67 18.65 9.58
CA ALA A 21 5.03 19.87 9.10
C ALA A 21 5.54 20.26 7.69
N GLU A 22 6.84 20.14 7.44
CA GLU A 22 7.42 20.34 6.10
C GLU A 22 6.89 19.34 5.07
N SER A 23 6.77 18.07 5.46
CA SER A 23 6.23 17.03 4.59
C SER A 23 4.74 17.26 4.28
N LYS A 24 3.97 17.80 5.23
CA LYS A 24 2.55 18.19 5.00
C LYS A 24 2.42 19.32 3.99
N LEU A 25 3.35 20.27 3.96
CA LEU A 25 3.33 21.34 2.95
C LEU A 25 3.61 20.80 1.55
N VAL A 26 4.54 19.84 1.42
CA VAL A 26 4.77 19.14 0.15
C VAL A 26 3.51 18.38 -0.28
N LEU A 27 2.84 17.69 0.66
CA LEU A 27 1.56 17.04 0.37
C LEU A 27 0.50 18.04 -0.09
N ALA A 28 0.36 19.18 0.60
CA ALA A 28 -0.59 20.23 0.21
C ALA A 28 -0.30 20.81 -1.18
N ALA A 29 0.99 20.94 -1.54
CA ALA A 29 1.39 21.36 -2.89
C ALA A 29 1.02 20.31 -3.94
N LEU A 30 1.24 19.01 -3.65
CA LEU A 30 0.87 17.92 -4.55
C LEU A 30 -0.65 17.78 -4.70
N GLN A 31 -1.41 17.99 -3.62
CA GLN A 31 -2.87 17.94 -3.62
C GLN A 31 -3.51 18.97 -4.56
N LYS A 32 -2.82 20.07 -4.89
CA LYS A 32 -3.30 21.04 -5.90
C LYS A 32 -3.44 20.43 -7.30
N PHE A 33 -2.66 19.39 -7.62
CA PHE A 33 -2.67 18.72 -8.92
C PHE A 33 -3.66 17.56 -8.97
N GLY A 34 -4.15 17.10 -7.82
CA GLY A 34 -5.15 16.05 -7.70
C GLY A 34 -5.10 15.34 -6.36
N GLU A 35 -6.04 14.43 -6.14
CA GLU A 35 -6.11 13.64 -4.91
C GLU A 35 -4.94 12.66 -4.81
N VAL A 36 -4.18 12.77 -3.70
CA VAL A 36 -3.06 11.88 -3.37
C VAL A 36 -3.59 10.76 -2.48
N ALA A 37 -3.61 9.54 -3.01
CA ALA A 37 -4.09 8.34 -2.31
C ALA A 37 -3.08 7.81 -1.30
N THR A 38 -1.78 7.89 -1.62
CA THR A 38 -0.72 7.44 -0.71
C THR A 38 0.43 8.42 -0.76
N PHE A 39 0.92 8.82 0.42
CA PHE A 39 2.11 9.66 0.56
C PHE A 39 3.03 9.03 1.60
N ARG A 40 4.24 8.63 1.19
CA ARG A 40 5.15 7.82 1.99
C ARG A 40 6.58 8.34 1.90
N ASN A 41 7.11 8.83 3.02
CA ASN A 41 8.47 9.34 3.14
C ASN A 41 9.41 8.24 3.65
N PHE A 42 10.52 8.01 2.94
CA PHE A 42 11.46 6.93 3.27
C PHE A 42 12.26 7.16 4.55
N LYS A 43 12.26 8.37 5.10
CA LYS A 43 12.83 8.68 6.43
C LYS A 43 12.28 7.80 7.54
N TYR A 44 11.01 7.43 7.45
CA TYR A 44 10.27 6.69 8.47
C TYR A 44 10.20 5.19 8.18
N GLU A 45 10.93 4.70 7.17
CA GLU A 45 11.00 3.28 6.89
C GLU A 45 11.83 2.54 7.95
N PRO A 46 11.36 1.37 8.42
CA PRO A 46 12.09 0.56 9.40
C PRO A 46 13.37 -0.03 8.82
N ASN A 47 13.46 -0.22 7.50
CA ASN A 47 14.62 -0.82 6.82
C ASN A 47 15.39 0.24 6.03
N LYS A 48 16.17 1.06 6.74
CA LYS A 48 16.95 2.16 6.15
C LYS A 48 18.19 1.62 5.44
N LYS A 49 18.08 1.36 4.13
CA LYS A 49 19.23 0.98 3.29
C LYS A 49 19.80 2.13 2.44
N SER A 50 19.15 3.29 2.40
CA SER A 50 19.56 4.41 1.54
C SER A 50 20.04 5.61 2.34
N LEU A 51 21.23 6.11 2.02
CA LEU A 51 21.84 7.31 2.59
C LEU A 51 20.98 8.58 2.37
N HIS A 52 20.14 8.58 1.33
CA HIS A 52 19.26 9.69 0.92
C HIS A 52 17.77 9.42 1.19
N ALA A 53 17.45 8.45 2.04
CA ALA A 53 16.07 8.09 2.37
C ALA A 53 15.24 9.29 2.87
N ALA A 54 15.84 10.25 3.58
CA ALA A 54 15.09 11.41 4.07
C ALA A 54 14.65 12.39 2.96
N GLN A 55 15.31 12.37 1.80
CA GLN A 55 14.99 13.24 0.65
C GLN A 55 13.97 12.60 -0.29
N ASN A 56 13.81 11.29 -0.20
CA ASN A 56 13.03 10.51 -1.15
C ASN A 56 11.65 10.21 -0.57
N THR A 57 10.62 10.61 -1.31
CA THR A 57 9.22 10.40 -0.96
C THR A 57 8.49 9.81 -2.16
N ILE A 58 7.64 8.82 -1.92
CA ILE A 58 6.72 8.28 -2.93
C ILE A 58 5.35 8.89 -2.70
N ALA A 59 4.74 9.37 -3.78
CA ALA A 59 3.34 9.73 -3.80
C ALA A 59 2.60 8.96 -4.90
N ILE A 60 1.41 8.46 -4.60
CA ILE A 60 0.52 7.78 -5.54
C ILE A 60 -0.76 8.60 -5.62
N PHE A 61 -1.07 9.09 -6.82
CA PHE A 61 -2.32 9.82 -7.08
C PHE A 61 -3.48 8.87 -7.37
N ALA A 62 -4.70 9.33 -7.12
CA ALA A 62 -5.90 8.62 -7.55
C ALA A 62 -6.00 8.54 -9.10
N SER A 63 -5.60 9.62 -9.78
CA SER A 63 -5.65 9.77 -11.23
C SER A 63 -4.26 9.80 -11.87
N ALA A 64 -4.12 9.17 -13.05
CA ALA A 64 -2.88 9.20 -13.83
C ALA A 64 -2.62 10.58 -14.45
N THR A 65 -3.67 11.32 -14.82
CA THR A 65 -3.56 12.68 -15.35
C THR A 65 -2.98 13.64 -14.31
N ALA A 66 -3.38 13.49 -13.04
CA ALA A 66 -2.83 14.28 -11.94
C ALA A 66 -1.32 14.04 -11.76
N ALA A 67 -0.89 12.78 -11.87
CA ALA A 67 0.53 12.42 -11.81
C ALA A 67 1.31 13.05 -12.97
N SER A 68 0.80 13.01 -14.20
CA SER A 68 1.43 13.67 -15.36
C SER A 68 1.54 15.18 -15.19
N ASN A 69 0.48 15.85 -14.72
CA ASN A 69 0.49 17.29 -14.48
C ASN A 69 1.50 17.70 -13.40
N ALA A 70 1.63 16.89 -12.35
CA ALA A 70 2.63 17.10 -11.30
C ALA A 70 4.06 16.95 -11.84
N ILE A 71 4.30 15.98 -12.74
CA ILE A 71 5.60 15.82 -13.41
C ILE A 71 5.90 17.02 -14.32
N SER A 72 4.93 17.51 -15.09
CA SER A 72 5.09 18.69 -15.95
C SER A 72 5.33 19.98 -15.17
N SER A 73 4.86 20.05 -13.92
CA SER A 73 5.04 21.21 -13.03
C SER A 73 6.34 21.12 -12.20
N SER A 74 7.15 20.08 -12.42
CA SER A 74 8.45 19.92 -11.79
C SER A 74 9.45 20.94 -12.35
N PRO A 75 10.26 21.62 -11.53
CA PRO A 75 10.38 21.52 -10.07
C PRO A 75 9.41 22.45 -9.31
N LEU A 76 8.86 21.97 -8.19
CA LEU A 76 8.00 22.78 -7.31
C LEU A 76 8.80 23.39 -6.17
N THR A 77 8.60 24.69 -5.93
CA THR A 77 9.17 25.39 -4.78
C THR A 77 8.11 25.55 -3.70
N VAL A 78 8.29 24.90 -2.55
CA VAL A 78 7.39 25.01 -1.41
C VAL A 78 8.00 25.98 -0.38
N PRO A 79 7.33 27.11 -0.10
CA PRO A 79 7.79 28.02 0.93
C PRO A 79 7.66 27.37 2.31
N ARG A 80 8.74 27.44 3.09
CA ARG A 80 8.79 26.93 4.46
C ARG A 80 8.29 28.04 5.41
N PRO A 81 7.30 27.78 6.27
CA PRO A 81 6.89 28.68 7.34
C PRO A 81 8.07 29.00 8.26
N LEU A 82 8.17 30.27 8.65
CA LEU A 82 9.19 30.77 9.56
C LEU A 82 8.85 30.37 11.00
N ASP A 83 9.02 29.09 11.33
CA ASP A 83 8.78 28.61 12.69
C ASP A 83 10.03 28.90 13.55
N GLY A 84 10.10 30.12 14.11
CA GLY A 84 10.78 30.39 15.39
C GLY A 84 12.32 30.34 15.47
N GLY A 85 13.07 30.26 14.37
CA GLY A 85 14.55 30.32 14.44
C GLY A 85 15.25 30.09 13.11
N GLY A 86 15.31 31.12 12.26
CA GLY A 86 16.08 31.14 11.01
C GLY A 86 15.35 30.49 9.84
N GLY A 87 14.88 31.32 8.91
CA GLY A 87 14.27 30.88 7.66
C GLY A 87 15.24 30.02 6.84
N GLY A 88 15.06 28.71 6.91
CA GLY A 88 15.77 27.77 6.05
C GLY A 88 15.38 27.96 4.59
N PRO A 89 16.24 27.55 3.64
CA PRO A 89 15.95 27.67 2.22
C PRO A 89 14.63 26.97 1.85
N PRO A 90 13.91 27.49 0.85
CA PRO A 90 12.66 26.89 0.39
C PRO A 90 12.90 25.45 -0.08
N LEU A 91 11.90 24.59 0.14
CA LEU A 91 11.98 23.19 -0.24
C LEU A 91 11.78 23.09 -1.75
N THR A 92 12.81 22.65 -2.48
CA THR A 92 12.70 22.36 -3.89
C THR A 92 12.36 20.88 -4.07
N CYS A 93 11.21 20.61 -4.66
CA CYS A 93 10.70 19.26 -4.91
C CYS A 93 10.86 18.95 -6.40
N THR A 94 11.77 18.05 -6.74
CA THR A 94 11.88 17.51 -8.09
C THR A 94 11.00 16.27 -8.19
N ILE A 95 10.02 16.32 -9.09
CA ILE A 95 9.07 15.24 -9.33
C ILE A 95 9.49 14.47 -10.57
N GLN A 96 9.51 13.15 -10.44
CA GLN A 96 9.83 12.20 -11.50
C GLN A 96 8.79 11.09 -11.53
N ALA A 97 8.55 10.51 -12.71
CA ALA A 97 7.74 9.30 -12.81
C ALA A 97 8.38 8.16 -12.01
N SER A 98 7.58 7.42 -11.22
CA SER A 98 8.12 6.26 -10.51
C SER A 98 8.47 5.15 -11.50
N ARG A 99 9.68 4.60 -11.39
CA ARG A 99 10.10 3.41 -12.15
C ARG A 99 9.77 2.10 -11.43
N HIS A 100 9.21 2.20 -10.22
CA HIS A 100 8.90 1.03 -9.41
C HIS A 100 7.51 0.50 -9.73
N ASN A 101 7.45 -0.77 -10.10
CA ASN A 101 6.18 -1.48 -10.24
C ASN A 101 5.63 -1.83 -8.86
N HIS A 102 4.86 -0.90 -8.27
CA HIS A 102 4.24 -1.06 -6.95
C HIS A 102 3.25 -2.23 -6.92
N GLU A 103 2.52 -2.47 -8.01
CA GLU A 103 1.59 -3.59 -8.14
C GLU A 103 2.32 -4.93 -8.03
N ALA A 104 3.44 -5.10 -8.75
CA ALA A 104 4.27 -6.30 -8.62
C ALA A 104 4.98 -6.41 -7.25
N ALA A 105 5.22 -5.30 -6.55
CA ALA A 105 5.73 -5.32 -5.19
C ALA A 105 4.65 -5.77 -4.19
N MET A 106 3.42 -5.30 -4.36
CA MET A 106 2.27 -5.73 -3.55
C MET A 106 1.93 -7.20 -3.79
N ALA A 107 1.95 -7.66 -5.04
CA ALA A 107 1.70 -9.06 -5.38
C ALA A 107 2.74 -10.03 -4.80
N ARG A 108 3.96 -9.56 -4.51
CA ARG A 108 5.00 -10.36 -3.84
C ARG A 108 4.93 -10.31 -2.32
N ASN A 109 4.01 -9.54 -1.75
CA ASN A 109 3.82 -9.47 -0.31
C ASN A 109 3.14 -10.78 0.15
N PRO A 110 3.70 -11.53 1.10
CA PRO A 110 3.08 -12.76 1.62
C PRO A 110 1.64 -12.56 2.09
N TYR A 111 1.32 -11.38 2.63
CA TYR A 111 -0.02 -11.05 3.12
C TYR A 111 -1.02 -10.68 2.01
N HIS A 112 -0.57 -10.64 0.75
CA HIS A 112 -1.41 -10.40 -0.42
C HIS A 112 -1.76 -11.70 -1.17
N GLU A 113 -1.31 -12.85 -0.65
CA GLU A 113 -1.62 -14.20 -1.15
C GLU A 113 -2.66 -14.92 -0.27
N PHE A 114 -2.94 -16.19 -0.59
CA PHE A 114 -3.91 -17.05 0.10
C PHE A 114 -3.48 -17.39 1.54
N PHE A 115 -4.44 -17.75 2.40
CA PHE A 115 -4.16 -18.24 3.75
C PHE A 115 -3.71 -19.70 3.72
N VAL A 116 -2.86 -20.09 4.66
CA VAL A 116 -2.49 -21.49 4.87
C VAL A 116 -3.59 -22.18 5.65
N VAL A 117 -3.97 -23.38 5.21
CA VAL A 117 -4.97 -24.21 5.90
C VAL A 117 -4.22 -25.12 6.87
N GLU A 118 -4.44 -24.94 8.17
CA GLU A 118 -3.82 -25.72 9.22
C GLU A 118 -4.81 -26.69 9.87
N ASN A 119 -4.56 -27.99 9.70
CA ASN A 119 -5.40 -29.06 10.25
C ASN A 119 -4.71 -29.83 11.39
N GLY A 120 -3.48 -29.45 11.75
CA GLY A 120 -2.67 -30.11 12.77
C GLY A 120 -2.31 -29.22 13.96
N SER A 121 -2.88 -28.01 14.05
CA SER A 121 -2.64 -27.14 15.20
C SER A 121 -3.46 -27.61 16.40
N HIS A 122 -2.92 -27.51 17.61
CA HIS A 122 -3.67 -27.82 18.83
C HIS A 122 -4.96 -27.00 18.98
N VAL A 123 -4.97 -25.79 18.42
CA VAL A 123 -6.16 -24.93 18.38
C VAL A 123 -7.25 -25.56 17.51
N TYR A 124 -6.89 -26.08 16.33
CA TYR A 124 -7.82 -26.80 15.46
C TYR A 124 -8.35 -28.07 16.14
N GLU A 125 -7.46 -28.88 16.73
CA GLU A 125 -7.85 -30.10 17.45
C GLU A 125 -8.81 -29.79 18.61
N GLU A 126 -8.56 -28.71 19.35
CA GLU A 126 -9.41 -28.28 20.45
C GLU A 126 -10.77 -27.77 19.96
N MET A 127 -10.82 -26.99 18.88
CA MET A 127 -12.09 -26.53 18.28
C MET A 127 -12.93 -27.67 17.72
N MET A 128 -12.31 -28.67 17.12
CA MET A 128 -12.99 -29.88 16.67
C MET A 128 -13.55 -30.66 17.87
N ARG A 129 -12.79 -30.75 18.96
CA ARG A 129 -13.23 -31.42 20.20
C ARG A 129 -14.39 -30.70 20.90
N THR A 130 -14.46 -29.37 20.81
CA THR A 130 -15.59 -28.58 21.35
C THR A 130 -16.84 -28.64 20.47
N GLY A 131 -16.76 -29.33 19.32
CA GLY A 131 -17.90 -29.59 18.44
C GLY A 131 -18.14 -28.50 17.40
N VAL A 132 -17.17 -27.62 17.14
CA VAL A 132 -17.25 -26.65 16.04
C VAL A 132 -16.88 -27.37 14.73
N PRO A 133 -17.79 -27.49 13.75
CA PRO A 133 -17.47 -28.13 12.48
C PRO A 133 -16.60 -27.17 11.65
N LEU A 134 -15.30 -27.43 11.60
CA LEU A 134 -14.32 -26.67 10.81
C LEU A 134 -13.57 -27.62 9.88
N GLU A 135 -13.36 -27.21 8.63
CA GLU A 135 -12.59 -27.99 7.64
C GLU A 135 -11.07 -27.80 7.80
N GLY A 136 -10.68 -26.68 8.44
CA GLY A 136 -9.30 -26.31 8.75
C GLY A 136 -9.22 -24.92 9.36
N LEU A 137 -8.10 -24.57 10.00
CA LEU A 137 -7.86 -23.23 10.52
C LEU A 137 -7.13 -22.38 9.47
N ALA A 138 -7.63 -21.17 9.18
CA ALA A 138 -6.98 -20.24 8.26
C ALA A 138 -5.88 -19.44 8.98
N ASP A 139 -4.63 -19.61 8.55
CA ASP A 139 -3.39 -19.02 9.11
C ASP A 139 -3.23 -19.26 10.63
N GLY A 140 -2.30 -20.14 11.03
CA GLY A 140 -2.02 -20.37 12.45
C GLY A 140 -1.52 -19.11 13.17
N PRO A 141 -1.97 -18.84 14.41
CA PRO A 141 -1.66 -17.59 15.12
C PRO A 141 -0.17 -17.44 15.52
N MET A 142 0.65 -18.49 15.32
CA MET A 142 2.02 -18.55 15.83
C MET A 142 3.12 -18.28 14.78
N GLY A 143 2.79 -18.24 13.49
CA GLY A 143 3.79 -18.12 12.41
C GLY A 143 3.81 -16.75 11.73
N ARG A 144 5.00 -16.21 11.44
CA ARG A 144 5.10 -15.11 10.45
C ARG A 144 4.90 -15.68 9.05
N LYS A 145 4.04 -15.04 8.26
CA LYS A 145 3.84 -15.41 6.86
C LYS A 145 5.13 -15.17 6.06
N MET A 146 5.67 -16.23 5.49
CA MET A 146 6.91 -16.20 4.71
C MET A 146 6.60 -16.00 3.23
N ILE A 147 7.60 -15.50 2.49
CA ILE A 147 7.50 -15.44 1.02
C ILE A 147 7.51 -16.88 0.50
N MET A 148 6.39 -17.31 -0.08
CA MET A 148 6.25 -18.63 -0.70
C MET A 148 6.77 -18.62 -2.13
N GLY A 149 7.25 -19.76 -2.60
CA GLY A 149 7.56 -19.92 -4.01
C GLY A 149 6.27 -19.84 -4.85
N LYS A 150 6.36 -19.32 -6.08
CA LYS A 150 5.19 -19.15 -6.97
C LYS A 150 4.37 -20.43 -7.16
N LYS A 151 5.04 -21.60 -7.21
CA LYS A 151 4.38 -22.91 -7.35
C LYS A 151 3.60 -23.31 -6.09
N GLU A 152 4.15 -23.00 -4.92
CA GLU A 152 3.53 -23.31 -3.63
C GLU A 152 2.33 -22.40 -3.39
N SER A 153 2.46 -21.12 -3.73
CA SER A 153 1.36 -20.16 -3.70
C SER A 153 0.20 -20.55 -4.62
N LEU A 154 0.49 -21.06 -5.83
CA LEU A 154 -0.53 -21.53 -6.77
C LEU A 154 -1.30 -22.73 -6.22
N LYS A 155 -0.59 -23.75 -5.70
CA LYS A 155 -1.21 -24.92 -5.07
C LYS A 155 -2.07 -24.55 -3.87
N LEU A 156 -1.57 -23.61 -3.06
CA LEU A 156 -2.31 -23.09 -1.93
C LEU A 156 -3.60 -22.39 -2.37
N GLY A 157 -3.54 -21.63 -3.47
CA GLY A 157 -4.72 -21.02 -4.09
C GLY A 157 -5.76 -22.04 -4.53
N GLU A 158 -5.34 -23.11 -5.22
CA GLU A 158 -6.22 -24.20 -5.65
C GLU A 158 -6.88 -24.90 -4.44
N GLU A 159 -6.12 -25.13 -3.37
CA GLU A 159 -6.64 -25.74 -2.14
C GLU A 159 -7.64 -24.82 -1.43
N VAL A 160 -7.35 -23.53 -1.34
CA VAL A 160 -8.23 -22.54 -0.72
C VAL A 160 -9.51 -22.38 -1.51
N GLU A 161 -9.44 -22.36 -2.84
CA GLU A 161 -10.62 -22.31 -3.72
C GLU A 161 -11.50 -23.56 -3.59
N ARG A 162 -10.89 -24.75 -3.44
CA ARG A 162 -11.61 -26.00 -3.17
C ARG A 162 -12.43 -25.95 -1.88
N LEU A 163 -11.91 -25.27 -0.85
CA LEU A 163 -12.58 -25.07 0.44
C LEU A 163 -13.61 -23.92 0.40
N GLY A 164 -13.90 -23.36 -0.79
CA GLY A 164 -14.76 -22.19 -0.96
C GLY A 164 -14.16 -20.88 -0.45
N GLY A 165 -12.87 -20.90 -0.07
CA GLY A 165 -12.12 -19.74 0.37
C GLY A 165 -11.54 -18.94 -0.79
N ARG A 166 -11.15 -17.70 -0.51
CA ARG A 166 -10.50 -16.79 -1.46
C ARG A 166 -9.52 -15.89 -0.73
N SER A 167 -8.61 -15.26 -1.46
CA SER A 167 -7.77 -14.21 -0.87
C SER A 167 -8.66 -13.04 -0.39
N LEU A 168 -8.26 -12.39 0.71
CA LEU A 168 -8.97 -11.24 1.25
C LEU A 168 -9.10 -10.10 0.23
N MET A 169 -8.10 -9.93 -0.63
CA MET A 169 -8.17 -8.97 -1.73
C MET A 169 -9.08 -9.41 -2.87
N GLY A 170 -9.23 -10.72 -3.11
CA GLY A 170 -10.24 -11.26 -4.03
C GLY A 170 -11.65 -10.97 -3.52
N LEU A 171 -11.92 -11.25 -2.24
CA LEU A 171 -13.15 -10.88 -1.54
C LEU A 171 -13.45 -9.38 -1.63
N PHE A 172 -12.44 -8.55 -1.33
CA PHE A 172 -12.58 -7.10 -1.37
C PHE A 172 -12.86 -6.61 -2.80
N ARG A 173 -12.14 -7.12 -3.80
CA ARG A 173 -12.34 -6.72 -5.20
C ARG A 173 -13.74 -7.08 -5.68
N GLU A 174 -14.19 -8.30 -5.43
CA GLU A 174 -15.54 -8.72 -5.75
C GLU A 174 -16.57 -7.87 -5.00
N GLY A 175 -16.35 -7.56 -3.72
CA GLY A 175 -17.22 -6.69 -2.95
C GLY A 175 -17.28 -5.26 -3.49
N VAL A 176 -16.17 -4.71 -3.99
CA VAL A 176 -16.13 -3.38 -4.62
C VAL A 176 -16.79 -3.40 -6.01
N GLU A 177 -16.55 -4.45 -6.80
CA GLU A 177 -17.15 -4.62 -8.13
C GLU A 177 -18.66 -4.82 -8.02
N ASN A 178 -19.13 -5.64 -7.08
CA ASN A 178 -20.55 -5.85 -6.80
C ASN A 178 -21.20 -4.62 -6.10
N GLY A 179 -20.47 -3.96 -5.20
CA GLY A 179 -20.93 -2.76 -4.50
C GLY A 179 -21.00 -1.50 -5.36
N SER A 180 -20.42 -1.53 -6.56
CA SER A 180 -20.59 -0.48 -7.57
C SER A 180 -21.91 -0.60 -8.34
N GLY A 181 -22.69 -1.67 -8.11
CA GLY A 181 -23.88 -2.03 -8.88
C GLY A 181 -25.24 -1.76 -8.22
N GLU A 182 -25.37 -1.70 -6.89
CA GLU A 182 -26.70 -1.57 -6.27
C GLU A 182 -26.69 -0.65 -5.04
N GLY A 183 -27.17 0.57 -5.26
CA GLY A 183 -27.83 1.31 -4.21
C GLY A 183 -29.23 0.71 -3.96
N GLY A 184 -29.53 0.45 -2.70
CA GLY A 184 -30.91 0.34 -2.22
C GLY A 184 -31.40 -1.08 -1.97
N GLY A 185 -31.20 -1.56 -0.75
CA GLY A 185 -31.83 -2.77 -0.23
C GLY A 185 -31.85 -2.77 1.29
N VAL A 186 -32.64 -1.87 1.88
CA VAL A 186 -33.07 -2.01 3.28
C VAL A 186 -33.87 -3.30 3.36
N VAL A 187 -33.45 -4.25 4.19
CA VAL A 187 -34.37 -5.25 4.73
C VAL A 187 -34.16 -5.35 6.24
N ARG A 188 -35.28 -5.21 6.92
CA ARG A 188 -35.50 -5.25 8.36
C ARG A 188 -35.28 -6.63 8.93
#